data_AF-A0A813IMK7-F1
#
_entry.id   AF-A0A813IMK7-F1
#
_cell.length_a   1.000
_cell.length_b   1.000
_cell.length_c   1.000
_cell.angle_alpha   90.00
_cell.angle_beta   90.00
_cell.angle_gamma   90.00
#
_symmetry.space_group_name_H-M   'P 1'
#
loop_
_entity.id
_entity.type
_entity.pdbx_description
1 polymer ?
#
loop_
_entity_poly.entity_id
_entity_poly.type
_entity_poly.pdbx_seq_one_letter_code
_entity_poly.pdbx_strand_id
1 'polypeptide(L)'
;AGAARPAQVAALVEAVSELVPRAVHLPVTAESLSSGRWRPSKDFDANRLVSGKLQLAAGTVLVLDETTMSVGQMNADGVRAFVAVQALVSDQQLLCNYCNYDVRVPLELSCLITSNGPSIIKAPDVVLPLRPADLGPSVAAPASHSLDAARFLLGLITRNTQHLRIPDEVARVFSEDFARVRQELEVGQELGHVWMSLARAQCLTHGEEELTLERWRSVFELEKERLRRCKEEGMLESRFVPPNPGAQ
;
A
#
# COMPACT_ATOMS: atom_id res chain seq x y z
N ALA A 1 16.35 -9.38 -13.84
CA ALA A 1 15.44 -8.43 -13.17
C ALA A 1 15.35 -7.17 -14.02
N GLY A 2 14.33 -7.06 -14.87
CA GLY A 2 14.10 -5.87 -15.67
C GLY A 2 13.58 -4.78 -14.74
N ALA A 3 14.38 -3.75 -14.51
CA ALA A 3 13.95 -2.58 -13.75
C ALA A 3 12.61 -2.08 -14.31
N ALA A 4 11.66 -1.75 -13.43
CA ALA A 4 10.47 -1.03 -13.84
C ALA A 4 10.94 0.25 -14.50
N ARG A 5 10.64 0.40 -15.80
CA ARG A 5 11.04 1.60 -16.53
C ARG A 5 10.21 2.77 -15.98
N PRO A 6 10.75 3.98 -15.83
CA PRO A 6 9.99 5.16 -15.36
C PRO A 6 8.67 5.37 -16.11
N ALA A 7 8.62 4.96 -17.39
CA ALA A 7 7.41 4.97 -18.21
C ALA A 7 6.27 4.07 -17.68
N GLN A 8 6.59 2.93 -17.04
CA GLN A 8 5.58 2.01 -16.49
C GLN A 8 4.97 2.55 -15.20
N VAL A 9 5.77 3.20 -14.35
CA VAL A 9 5.27 3.88 -13.15
C VAL A 9 4.38 5.06 -13.55
N ALA A 10 4.80 5.84 -14.55
CA ALA A 10 3.98 6.93 -15.08
C ALA A 10 2.62 6.43 -15.62
N ALA A 11 2.61 5.34 -16.40
CA ALA A 11 1.39 4.73 -16.89
C ALA A 11 0.47 4.20 -15.77
N LEU A 12 1.05 3.65 -14.70
CA LEU A 12 0.29 3.24 -13.52
C LEU A 12 -0.35 4.44 -12.82
N VAL A 13 0.41 5.53 -12.63
CA VAL A 13 -0.09 6.77 -12.01
C VAL A 13 -1.22 7.36 -12.84
N GLU A 14 -1.08 7.37 -14.17
CA GLU A 14 -2.12 7.82 -15.09
C GLU A 14 -3.38 6.98 -14.97
N ALA A 15 -3.27 5.65 -15.06
CA ALA A 15 -4.40 4.74 -14.91
C ALA A 15 -5.12 4.87 -13.56
N VAL A 16 -4.36 5.05 -12.47
CA VAL A 16 -4.94 5.30 -11.13
C VAL A 16 -5.65 6.65 -11.11
N SER A 17 -5.05 7.70 -11.68
CA SER A 17 -5.64 9.04 -11.74
C SER A 17 -6.93 9.08 -12.56
N GLU A 18 -7.08 8.17 -13.53
CA GLU A 18 -8.33 8.00 -14.25
C GLU A 18 -9.42 7.32 -13.41
N LEU A 19 -9.08 6.49 -12.42
CA LEU A 19 -10.06 5.71 -11.65
C LEU A 19 -10.49 6.37 -10.34
N VAL A 20 -9.63 7.18 -9.72
CA VAL A 20 -9.92 7.78 -8.42
C VAL A 20 -9.99 9.31 -8.50
N PRO A 21 -10.79 9.96 -7.63
CA PRO A 21 -10.93 11.41 -7.66
C PRO A 21 -9.66 12.16 -7.22
N ARG A 22 -8.77 11.50 -6.47
CA ARG A 22 -7.53 12.10 -5.93
C ARG A 22 -6.42 11.06 -5.96
N ALA A 23 -5.44 11.29 -6.82
CA ALA A 23 -4.20 10.54 -6.87
C ALA A 23 -3.02 11.52 -6.77
N VAL A 24 -2.02 11.16 -5.97
CA VAL A 24 -0.79 11.96 -5.80
C VAL A 24 0.39 11.04 -5.97
N HIS A 25 1.33 11.43 -6.83
CA HIS A 25 2.58 10.73 -7.05
C HIS A 25 3.74 11.49 -6.40
N LEU A 26 4.48 10.84 -5.51
CA LEU A 26 5.66 11.38 -4.85
C LEU A 26 6.88 10.48 -5.12
N PRO A 27 7.92 10.99 -5.79
CA PRO A 27 9.18 10.26 -5.89
C PRO A 27 9.87 10.25 -4.51
N VAL A 28 10.28 9.07 -4.07
CA VAL A 28 10.99 8.82 -2.82
C VAL A 28 12.47 8.57 -3.15
N THR A 29 13.19 9.67 -3.35
CA THR A 29 14.65 9.68 -3.53
C THR A 29 15.35 10.35 -2.36
N ALA A 30 16.63 10.04 -2.12
CA ALA A 30 17.43 10.71 -1.08
C ALA A 30 17.43 12.24 -1.22
N GLU A 31 17.48 12.75 -2.45
CA GLU A 31 17.38 14.18 -2.75
C GLU A 31 15.99 14.73 -2.42
N SER A 32 14.92 14.06 -2.87
CA SER A 32 13.56 14.51 -2.63
C SER A 32 13.22 14.57 -1.13
N LEU A 33 13.69 13.60 -0.35
CA LEU A 33 13.52 13.51 1.10
C LEU A 33 14.30 14.61 1.83
N SER A 34 15.54 14.87 1.39
CA SER A 34 16.45 15.80 2.05
C SER A 34 16.16 17.28 1.74
N SER A 35 15.59 17.58 0.57
CA SER A 35 15.29 18.94 0.10
C SER A 35 13.80 19.30 0.18
N GLY A 36 12.93 18.30 0.20
CA GLY A 36 11.49 18.48 0.15
C GLY A 36 10.87 18.78 1.50
N ARG A 37 9.82 19.60 1.51
CA ARG A 37 8.96 19.78 2.68
C ARG A 37 7.91 18.68 2.72
N TRP A 38 8.24 17.52 3.28
CA TRP A 38 7.34 16.36 3.33
C TRP A 38 6.23 16.52 4.36
N ARG A 39 6.56 17.05 5.53
CA ARG A 39 5.63 17.27 6.64
C ARG A 39 5.25 18.73 6.79
N PRO A 40 4.01 19.05 7.22
CA PRO A 40 3.65 20.39 7.64
C PRO A 40 4.55 20.89 8.75
N SER A 41 4.74 22.20 8.84
CA SER A 41 5.54 22.82 9.89
C SER A 41 4.89 24.10 10.42
N LYS A 42 4.90 24.29 11.74
CA LYS A 42 4.51 25.55 12.37
C LYS A 42 5.62 26.58 12.17
N ASP A 43 5.28 27.67 11.48
CA ASP A 43 6.06 28.89 11.39
C ASP A 43 5.63 29.77 12.56
N PHE A 44 6.52 29.89 13.57
CA PHE A 44 6.24 30.65 14.78
C PHE A 44 6.37 32.17 14.56
N ASP A 45 7.23 32.60 13.65
CA ASP A 45 7.43 34.02 13.33
C ASP A 45 6.21 34.61 12.62
N ALA A 46 5.70 33.90 11.60
CA ALA A 46 4.47 34.30 10.90
C ALA A 46 3.18 33.74 11.53
N ASN A 47 3.30 33.03 12.66
CA ASN A 47 2.23 32.35 13.38
C ASN A 47 1.26 31.51 12.50
N ARG A 48 1.78 30.78 11.52
CA ARG A 48 0.97 29.99 10.56
C ARG A 48 1.48 28.57 10.41
N LEU A 49 0.62 27.68 9.90
CA LEU A 49 1.07 26.36 9.46
C LEU A 49 1.50 26.44 7.99
N VAL A 50 2.70 25.98 7.70
CA VAL A 50 3.22 25.83 6.35
C VAL A 50 2.97 24.39 5.91
N SER A 51 2.37 24.23 4.73
CA SER A 51 1.95 22.93 4.22
C SER A 51 3.13 22.05 3.83
N GLY A 52 2.97 20.74 4.02
CA GLY A 52 3.89 19.71 3.52
C GLY A 52 3.26 18.87 2.41
N LYS A 53 4.09 18.15 1.64
CA LYS A 53 3.62 17.25 0.56
C LYS A 53 2.67 16.16 1.05
N LEU A 54 2.87 15.67 2.27
CA LEU A 54 2.05 14.63 2.88
C LEU A 54 0.72 15.16 3.46
N GLN A 55 0.50 16.48 3.44
CA GLN A 55 -0.76 17.09 3.88
C GLN A 55 -1.84 16.91 2.80
N LEU A 56 -2.29 15.68 2.64
CA LEU A 56 -3.29 15.27 1.66
C LEU A 56 -4.67 15.15 2.31
N ALA A 57 -5.71 15.07 1.48
CA ALA A 57 -7.05 14.80 1.97
C ALA A 57 -7.25 13.29 2.20
N ALA A 58 -8.01 12.92 3.24
CA ALA A 58 -8.31 11.52 3.56
C ALA A 58 -8.94 10.79 2.37
N GLY A 59 -8.53 9.54 2.12
CA GLY A 59 -8.94 8.72 0.98
C GLY A 59 -8.25 9.08 -0.34
N THR A 60 -7.17 9.87 -0.32
CA THR A 60 -6.32 10.08 -1.50
C THR A 60 -5.48 8.83 -1.75
N VAL A 61 -5.33 8.43 -3.02
CA VAL A 61 -4.37 7.40 -3.41
C VAL A 61 -2.99 8.04 -3.52
N LEU A 62 -2.05 7.60 -2.70
CA LEU A 62 -0.68 8.07 -2.67
C LEU A 62 0.24 7.03 -3.32
N VAL A 63 0.81 7.37 -4.47
CA VAL A 63 1.81 6.55 -5.16
C VAL A 63 3.21 7.03 -4.74
N LEU A 64 3.93 6.17 -4.03
CA LEU A 64 5.31 6.38 -3.58
C LEU A 64 6.26 5.65 -4.52
N ASP A 65 7.07 6.41 -5.26
CA ASP A 65 8.00 5.85 -6.22
C ASP A 65 9.41 5.73 -5.66
N GLU A 66 9.81 4.50 -5.30
CA GLU A 66 11.14 4.14 -4.83
C GLU A 66 12.05 3.61 -5.97
N THR A 67 11.59 3.59 -7.23
CA THR A 67 12.35 2.95 -8.33
C THR A 67 13.70 3.61 -8.60
N THR A 68 13.82 4.90 -8.31
CA THR A 68 15.06 5.69 -8.45
C THR A 68 15.81 5.87 -7.13
N MET A 69 15.39 5.17 -6.07
CA MET A 69 16.03 5.28 -4.77
C MET A 69 17.41 4.61 -4.78
N SER A 70 18.45 5.42 -4.61
CA SER A 70 19.83 4.96 -4.49
C SER A 70 20.30 5.03 -3.04
N VAL A 71 21.29 4.20 -2.68
CA VAL A 71 21.96 4.26 -1.38
C VAL A 71 22.79 5.54 -1.31
N GLY A 72 22.16 6.63 -0.88
CA GLY A 72 22.78 7.92 -0.65
C GLY A 72 22.73 8.31 0.82
N GLN A 73 23.65 9.17 1.27
CA GLN A 73 23.58 9.74 2.61
C GLN A 73 22.38 10.69 2.69
N MET A 74 21.37 10.33 3.50
CA MET A 74 20.29 11.25 3.85
C MET A 74 20.77 12.20 4.95
N ASN A 75 20.41 13.48 4.84
CA ASN A 75 20.61 14.43 5.92
C ASN A 75 19.56 14.19 7.03
N ALA A 76 19.68 14.92 8.14
CA ALA A 76 18.75 14.80 9.27
C ALA A 76 17.29 15.11 8.87
N ASP A 77 17.07 16.02 7.90
CA ASP A 77 15.74 16.31 7.36
C ASP A 77 15.17 15.15 6.54
N GLY A 78 15.99 14.48 5.74
CA GLY A 78 15.62 13.31 4.96
C GLY A 78 15.22 12.13 5.85
N VAL A 79 15.94 11.92 6.96
CA VAL A 79 15.55 10.92 7.97
C VAL A 79 14.19 11.28 8.58
N ARG A 80 13.94 12.54 8.93
CA ARG A 80 12.65 12.98 9.48
C ARG A 80 11.51 12.87 8.46
N ALA A 81 11.78 13.17 7.19
CA ALA A 81 10.83 13.00 6.10
C ALA A 81 10.49 11.52 5.91
N PHE A 82 11.50 10.64 5.94
CA PHE A 82 11.30 9.20 5.85
C PHE A 82 10.45 8.66 7.02
N VAL A 83 10.73 9.08 8.25
CA VAL A 83 9.90 8.73 9.42
C VAL A 83 8.46 9.21 9.24
N ALA A 84 8.24 10.39 8.66
CA ALA A 84 6.89 10.88 8.37
C ALA A 84 6.17 10.05 7.30
N VAL A 85 6.88 9.62 6.24
CA VAL A 85 6.32 8.69 5.24
C VAL A 85 5.96 7.36 5.88
N GLN A 86 6.85 6.80 6.71
CA GLN A 86 6.60 5.54 7.41
C GLN A 86 5.41 5.63 8.36
N ALA A 87 5.32 6.70 9.17
CA ALA A 87 4.16 6.93 10.05
C ALA A 87 2.86 7.08 9.27
N LEU A 88 2.89 7.68 8.09
CA LEU A 88 1.71 7.82 7.24
C LEU A 88 1.27 6.47 6.64
N VAL A 89 2.22 5.65 6.18
CA VAL A 89 1.91 4.34 5.58
C VAL A 89 1.48 3.33 6.67
N SER A 90 2.26 3.20 7.74
CA SER A 90 2.02 2.21 8.81
C SER A 90 0.94 2.63 9.79
N ASP A 91 1.00 3.86 10.29
CA ASP A 91 0.17 4.30 11.41
C ASP A 91 -1.05 5.13 10.95
N GLN A 92 -1.14 5.43 9.65
CA GLN A 92 -2.16 6.34 9.07
C GLN A 92 -2.19 7.69 9.80
N GLN A 93 -0.99 8.24 10.10
CA GLN A 93 -0.83 9.49 10.84
C GLN A 93 0.07 10.49 10.09
N LEU A 94 -0.45 11.69 9.90
CA LEU A 94 0.32 12.83 9.43
C LEU A 94 1.08 13.47 10.59
N LEU A 95 2.41 13.43 10.52
CA LEU A 95 3.29 14.14 11.45
C LEU A 95 3.38 15.61 11.05
N CYS A 96 3.07 16.52 11.97
CA CYS A 96 3.20 17.96 11.81
C CYS A 96 4.31 18.48 12.73
N ASN A 97 5.32 19.13 12.16
CA ASN A 97 6.48 19.65 12.88
C ASN A 97 6.15 20.95 13.64
N TYR A 98 6.22 20.92 14.97
CA TYR A 98 6.07 22.09 15.84
C TYR A 98 7.41 22.51 16.48
N CYS A 99 8.50 22.34 15.74
CA CYS A 99 9.90 22.58 16.11
C CYS A 99 10.43 21.65 17.21
N ASN A 100 9.80 21.66 18.38
CA ASN A 100 10.25 20.91 19.56
C ASN A 100 9.59 19.52 19.66
N TYR A 101 8.43 19.35 19.02
CA TYR A 101 7.67 18.11 19.02
C TYR A 101 6.91 17.96 17.71
N ASP A 102 6.47 16.73 17.41
CA ASP A 102 5.59 16.45 16.28
C ASP A 102 4.15 16.25 16.79
N VAL A 103 3.22 17.04 16.26
CA VAL A 103 1.78 16.79 16.43
C VAL A 103 1.36 15.72 15.45
N ARG A 104 0.68 14.68 15.92
CA ARG A 104 0.16 13.63 15.05
C ARG A 104 -1.31 13.88 14.73
N VAL A 105 -1.65 13.86 13.45
CA VAL A 105 -3.02 14.06 12.96
C VAL A 105 -3.44 12.79 12.22
N PRO A 106 -4.56 12.14 12.58
CA PRO A 106 -5.06 10.99 11.83
C PRO A 106 -5.31 11.37 10.36
N LEU A 107 -4.77 10.59 9.43
CA LEU A 107 -4.92 10.78 8.00
C LEU A 107 -4.89 9.42 7.29
N GLU A 108 -6.07 8.98 6.85
CA GLU A 108 -6.22 7.72 6.13
C GLU A 108 -5.95 7.91 4.65
N LEU A 109 -4.97 7.19 4.09
CA LEU A 109 -4.59 7.20 2.68
C LEU A 109 -4.50 5.78 2.14
N SER A 110 -4.75 5.63 0.84
CA SER A 110 -4.47 4.38 0.13
C SER A 110 -3.09 4.48 -0.51
N CYS A 111 -2.11 3.75 0.01
CA CYS A 111 -0.71 3.86 -0.44
C CYS A 111 -0.35 2.74 -1.44
N LEU A 112 0.22 3.13 -2.57
CA LEU A 112 0.84 2.22 -3.54
C LEU A 112 2.33 2.53 -3.60
N ILE A 113 3.17 1.51 -3.40
CA ILE A 113 4.63 1.66 -3.40
C ILE A 113 5.19 0.94 -4.63
N THR A 114 5.90 1.66 -5.49
CA THR A 114 6.62 1.07 -6.62
C THR A 114 8.11 1.01 -6.33
N SER A 115 8.70 -0.18 -6.38
CA SER A 115 10.13 -0.37 -6.10
C SER A 115 10.75 -1.36 -7.09
N ASN A 116 12.05 -1.19 -7.36
CA ASN A 116 12.85 -2.11 -8.16
C ASN A 116 13.40 -3.29 -7.34
N GLY A 117 13.25 -3.24 -6.01
CA GLY A 117 13.72 -4.26 -5.10
C GLY A 117 12.86 -4.31 -3.83
N PRO A 118 13.39 -4.83 -2.72
CA PRO A 118 12.73 -4.75 -1.43
C PRO A 118 12.46 -3.30 -1.06
N SER A 119 11.20 -3.00 -0.74
CA SER A 119 10.76 -1.66 -0.32
C SER A 119 11.54 -1.20 0.91
N ILE A 120 12.04 0.03 0.89
CA ILE A 120 12.69 0.62 2.09
C ILE A 120 11.65 0.95 3.16
N ILE A 121 10.42 1.25 2.73
CA ILE A 121 9.26 1.38 3.60
C ILE A 121 8.84 -0.05 3.99
N LYS A 122 9.12 -0.46 5.23
CA LYS A 122 8.84 -1.80 5.77
C LYS A 122 7.40 -1.96 6.26
N ALA A 123 6.45 -1.44 5.48
CA ALA A 123 5.05 -1.36 5.85
C ALA A 123 4.01 -1.87 4.84
N PRO A 124 4.34 -2.39 3.63
CA PRO A 124 3.26 -2.79 2.73
C PRO A 124 2.55 -4.03 3.25
N ASP A 125 1.22 -3.96 3.31
CA ASP A 125 0.35 -5.08 3.67
C ASP A 125 0.43 -6.21 2.64
N VAL A 126 0.53 -5.83 1.35
CA VAL A 126 0.58 -6.73 0.21
C VAL A 126 1.79 -6.37 -0.65
N VAL A 127 2.64 -7.36 -0.92
CA VAL A 127 3.74 -7.25 -1.88
C VAL A 127 3.39 -8.08 -3.11
N LEU A 128 3.47 -7.48 -4.29
CA LEU A 128 3.22 -8.14 -5.56
C LEU A 128 4.46 -8.03 -6.46
N PRO A 129 5.28 -9.10 -6.54
CA PRO A 129 6.38 -9.13 -7.48
C PRO A 129 5.85 -9.12 -8.91
N LEU A 130 6.22 -8.09 -9.67
CA LEU A 130 5.83 -7.95 -11.06
C LEU A 130 6.78 -8.76 -11.94
N ARG A 131 6.21 -9.63 -12.78
CA ARG A 131 6.95 -10.32 -13.83
C ARG A 131 6.62 -9.68 -15.16
N PRO A 132 7.59 -9.08 -15.86
CA PRO A 132 7.37 -8.65 -17.22
C PRO A 132 7.06 -9.91 -18.03
N ALA A 133 5.80 -10.07 -18.40
CA ALA A 133 5.41 -11.02 -19.42
C ALA A 133 5.46 -10.28 -20.75
N ASP A 134 5.96 -10.94 -21.80
CA ASP A 134 5.81 -10.51 -23.19
C ASP A 134 4.34 -10.71 -23.60
N LEU A 135 3.44 -9.99 -22.92
CA LEU A 135 2.09 -9.78 -23.37
C LEU A 135 2.22 -8.92 -24.62
N GLY A 136 1.57 -9.34 -25.72
CA GLY A 136 1.66 -8.71 -27.04
C GLY A 136 1.23 -7.23 -27.07
N PRO A 137 0.75 -6.70 -28.21
CA PRO A 137 0.44 -5.28 -28.30
C PRO A 137 -0.50 -4.84 -27.17
N SER A 138 -0.17 -3.68 -26.59
CA SER A 138 -0.88 -3.01 -25.50
C SER A 138 -2.39 -3.19 -25.62
N VAL A 139 -3.03 -3.70 -24.55
CA VAL A 139 -4.49 -3.79 -24.46
C VAL A 139 -5.06 -2.42 -24.77
N ALA A 140 -6.01 -2.34 -25.72
CA ALA A 140 -6.65 -1.09 -26.09
C ALA A 140 -7.18 -0.39 -24.83
N ALA A 141 -7.01 0.94 -24.75
CA ALA A 141 -7.50 1.72 -23.63
C ALA A 141 -8.99 1.42 -23.40
N PRO A 142 -9.42 1.21 -22.14
CA PRO A 142 -10.80 0.89 -21.84
C PRO A 142 -11.70 2.02 -22.35
N ALA A 143 -12.88 1.67 -22.86
CA ALA A 143 -13.85 2.65 -23.29
C ALA A 143 -14.31 3.51 -22.10
N SER A 144 -14.62 4.79 -22.33
CA SER A 144 -14.94 5.75 -21.26
C SER A 144 -16.08 5.29 -20.34
N HIS A 145 -17.10 4.62 -20.89
CA HIS A 145 -18.22 4.09 -20.10
C HIS A 145 -17.81 2.99 -19.10
N SER A 146 -16.78 2.20 -19.43
CA SER A 146 -16.24 1.18 -18.52
C SER A 146 -15.52 1.83 -17.35
N LEU A 147 -14.79 2.93 -17.59
CA LEU A 147 -14.15 3.72 -16.54
C LEU A 147 -15.19 4.39 -15.63
N ASP A 148 -16.28 4.91 -16.19
CA ASP A 148 -17.36 5.51 -15.39
C ASP A 148 -18.04 4.47 -14.49
N ALA A 149 -18.31 3.27 -15.00
CA ALA A 149 -18.84 2.17 -14.21
C ALA A 149 -17.86 1.75 -13.09
N ALA A 150 -16.55 1.70 -13.38
CA ALA A 150 -15.52 1.42 -12.39
C ALA A 150 -15.44 2.49 -11.31
N ARG A 151 -15.44 3.78 -11.67
CA ARG A 151 -15.49 4.91 -10.72
C ARG A 151 -16.72 4.85 -9.83
N PHE A 152 -17.87 4.54 -10.41
CA PHE A 152 -19.12 4.40 -9.68
C PHE A 152 -19.04 3.25 -8.67
N LEU A 153 -18.56 2.08 -9.10
CA LEU A 153 -18.33 0.93 -8.23
C LEU A 153 -17.37 1.26 -7.09
N LEU A 154 -16.20 1.86 -7.39
CA LEU A 154 -15.22 2.30 -6.40
C LEU A 154 -15.85 3.26 -5.39
N GLY A 155 -16.68 4.21 -5.85
CA GLY A 155 -17.42 5.14 -4.98
C GLY A 155 -18.43 4.45 -4.06
N LEU A 156 -19.08 3.38 -4.51
CA LEU A 156 -20.01 2.59 -3.70
C LEU A 156 -19.27 1.76 -2.64
N ILE A 157 -18.24 1.01 -3.04
CA ILE A 157 -17.56 0.08 -2.14
C ILE A 157 -16.74 0.82 -1.06
N THR A 158 -16.10 1.93 -1.41
CA THR A 158 -15.25 2.70 -0.47
C THR A 158 -16.08 3.43 0.59
N ARG A 159 -17.36 3.67 0.32
CA ARG A 159 -18.30 4.27 1.28
C ARG A 159 -19.09 3.23 2.08
N ASN A 160 -18.95 1.95 1.76
CA ASN A 160 -19.66 0.90 2.47
C ASN A 160 -18.95 0.58 3.81
N THR A 161 -19.59 0.95 4.91
CA THR A 161 -19.13 0.71 6.28
C THR A 161 -19.72 -0.56 6.90
N GLN A 162 -20.53 -1.32 6.16
CA GLN A 162 -21.11 -2.56 6.68
C GLN A 162 -20.02 -3.60 6.96
N HIS A 163 -20.26 -4.37 8.01
CA HIS A 163 -19.42 -5.49 8.38
C HIS A 163 -19.72 -6.68 7.47
N LEU A 164 -18.66 -7.32 6.99
CA LEU A 164 -18.76 -8.58 6.26
C LEU A 164 -19.24 -9.67 7.23
N ARG A 165 -20.32 -10.36 6.88
CA ARG A 165 -20.78 -11.55 7.61
C ARG A 165 -19.93 -12.75 7.19
N ILE A 166 -19.39 -13.48 8.16
CA ILE A 166 -18.57 -14.66 7.91
C ILE A 166 -19.30 -15.86 8.54
N PRO A 167 -19.88 -16.76 7.73
CA PRO A 167 -20.49 -17.99 8.24
C PRO A 167 -19.45 -18.91 8.89
N ASP A 168 -19.86 -19.68 9.91
CA ASP A 168 -18.98 -20.58 10.66
C ASP A 168 -18.27 -21.60 9.76
N GLU A 169 -18.95 -22.08 8.72
CA GLU A 169 -18.37 -22.99 7.73
C GLU A 169 -17.15 -22.36 7.04
N VAL A 170 -17.28 -21.09 6.62
CA VAL A 170 -16.21 -20.37 5.94
C VAL A 170 -15.09 -20.01 6.90
N ALA A 171 -15.41 -19.62 8.13
CA ALA A 171 -14.43 -19.37 9.18
C ALA A 171 -13.57 -20.62 9.49
N ARG A 172 -14.18 -21.81 9.48
CA ARG A 172 -13.48 -23.08 9.64
C ARG A 172 -12.52 -23.33 8.48
N VAL A 173 -13.00 -23.23 7.24
CA VAL A 173 -12.16 -23.42 6.03
C VAL A 173 -11.02 -22.41 5.98
N PHE A 174 -11.29 -21.14 6.28
CA PHE A 174 -10.25 -20.11 6.40
C PHE A 174 -9.17 -20.50 7.41
N SER A 175 -9.57 -20.97 8.59
CA SER A 175 -8.64 -21.35 9.66
C SER A 175 -7.76 -22.54 9.27
N GLU A 176 -8.35 -23.54 8.61
CA GLU A 176 -7.64 -24.70 8.07
C GLU A 176 -6.63 -24.30 6.97
N ASP A 177 -7.07 -23.47 6.02
CA ASP A 177 -6.23 -22.96 4.93
C ASP A 177 -5.07 -22.10 5.46
N PHE A 178 -5.34 -21.23 6.43
CA PHE A 178 -4.33 -20.38 7.06
C PHE A 178 -3.30 -21.19 7.85
N ALA A 179 -3.75 -22.19 8.62
CA ALA A 179 -2.85 -23.08 9.34
C ALA A 179 -1.93 -23.85 8.39
N ARG A 180 -2.47 -24.36 7.27
CA ARG A 180 -1.69 -25.07 6.25
C ARG A 180 -0.61 -24.17 5.64
N VAL A 181 -0.97 -22.97 5.20
CA VAL A 181 -0.01 -22.04 4.58
C VAL A 181 1.07 -21.58 5.58
N ARG A 182 0.71 -21.38 6.86
CA ARG A 182 1.70 -21.08 7.90
C ARG A 182 2.69 -22.21 8.13
N GLN A 183 2.27 -23.46 8.04
CA GLN A 183 3.17 -24.62 8.16
C GLN A 183 4.10 -24.76 6.94
N GLU A 184 3.60 -24.46 5.74
CA GLU A 184 4.37 -24.65 4.50
C GLU A 184 5.34 -23.51 4.18
N LEU A 185 4.95 -22.27 4.50
CA LEU A 185 5.66 -21.04 4.07
C LEU A 185 6.14 -20.17 5.24
N GLU A 186 5.97 -20.62 6.49
CA GLU A 186 6.40 -19.91 7.72
C GLU A 186 5.91 -18.45 7.80
N VAL A 187 4.74 -18.16 7.21
CA VAL A 187 4.20 -16.79 7.16
C VAL A 187 3.68 -16.30 8.53
N GLY A 188 3.77 -14.99 8.75
CA GLY A 188 3.34 -14.32 9.98
C GLY A 188 1.82 -14.25 10.17
N GLN A 189 1.37 -13.98 11.40
CA GLN A 189 -0.06 -13.91 11.75
C GLN A 189 -0.80 -12.75 11.07
N GLU A 190 -0.11 -11.64 10.81
CA GLU A 190 -0.65 -10.46 10.13
C GLU A 190 -1.26 -10.76 8.76
N LEU A 191 -0.81 -11.83 8.10
CA LEU A 191 -1.34 -12.24 6.82
C LEU A 191 -2.84 -12.59 6.89
N GLY A 192 -3.32 -13.07 8.04
CA GLY A 192 -4.74 -13.36 8.26
C GLY A 192 -5.61 -12.09 8.16
N HIS A 193 -5.15 -10.98 8.72
CA HIS A 193 -5.85 -9.68 8.62
C HIS A 193 -5.89 -9.17 7.18
N VAL A 194 -4.79 -9.37 6.43
CA VAL A 194 -4.71 -9.03 5.00
C VAL A 194 -5.71 -9.86 4.20
N TRP A 195 -5.75 -11.18 4.41
CA TRP A 195 -6.70 -12.06 3.70
C TRP A 195 -8.15 -11.71 3.97
N MET A 196 -8.48 -11.32 5.20
CA MET A 196 -9.83 -10.88 5.53
C MET A 196 -10.19 -9.55 4.88
N SER A 197 -9.22 -8.64 4.78
CA SER A 197 -9.40 -7.38 4.05
C SER A 197 -9.62 -7.62 2.55
N LEU A 198 -8.86 -8.55 1.95
CA LEU A 198 -9.02 -8.95 0.54
C LEU A 198 -10.35 -9.67 0.29
N ALA A 199 -10.75 -10.59 1.18
CA ALA A 199 -12.04 -11.27 1.12
C ALA A 199 -13.21 -10.27 1.18
N ARG A 200 -13.13 -9.28 2.08
CA ARG A 200 -14.09 -8.19 2.16
C ARG A 200 -14.12 -7.36 0.87
N ALA A 201 -12.97 -6.97 0.33
CA ALA A 201 -12.91 -6.23 -0.93
C ALA A 201 -13.55 -7.02 -2.10
N GLN A 202 -13.32 -8.33 -2.16
CA GLN A 202 -13.89 -9.20 -3.18
C GLN A 202 -15.42 -9.30 -3.07
N CYS A 203 -15.95 -9.47 -1.86
CA CYS A 203 -17.41 -9.49 -1.62
C CYS A 203 -18.06 -8.16 -1.99
N LEU A 204 -17.48 -7.04 -1.56
CA LEU A 204 -17.99 -5.71 -1.88
C LEU A 204 -18.03 -5.44 -3.39
N THR A 205 -17.03 -5.93 -4.13
CA THR A 205 -16.98 -5.82 -5.60
C THR A 205 -18.14 -6.56 -6.28
N HIS A 206 -18.69 -7.60 -5.63
CA HIS A 206 -19.84 -8.37 -6.11
C HIS A 206 -21.17 -7.92 -5.48
N GLY A 207 -21.16 -6.92 -4.60
CA GLY A 207 -22.35 -6.48 -3.86
C GLY A 207 -22.85 -7.49 -2.82
N GLU A 208 -21.97 -8.39 -2.36
CA GLU A 208 -22.27 -9.42 -1.37
C GLU A 208 -21.93 -8.91 0.04
N GLU A 209 -22.83 -9.10 1.01
CA GLU A 209 -22.60 -8.76 2.43
C GLU A 209 -22.10 -9.96 3.25
N GLU A 210 -22.10 -11.15 2.66
CA GLU A 210 -21.70 -12.41 3.29
C GLU A 210 -20.58 -13.08 2.50
N LEU A 211 -19.54 -13.54 3.20
CA LEU A 211 -18.44 -14.26 2.58
C LEU A 211 -18.86 -15.67 2.23
N THR A 212 -18.97 -15.97 0.94
CA THR A 212 -19.23 -17.33 0.45
C THR A 212 -17.94 -18.13 0.29
N LEU A 213 -18.03 -19.45 0.30
CA LEU A 213 -16.89 -20.34 0.00
C LEU A 213 -16.30 -20.09 -1.39
N GLU A 214 -17.12 -19.73 -2.37
CA GLU A 214 -16.65 -19.41 -3.72
C GLU A 214 -15.77 -18.16 -3.72
N ARG A 215 -16.20 -17.08 -3.05
CA ARG A 215 -15.40 -15.86 -2.93
C ARG A 215 -14.12 -16.10 -2.14
N TRP A 216 -14.20 -16.86 -1.04
CA TRP A 216 -13.01 -17.25 -0.28
C TRP A 216 -11.99 -17.99 -1.17
N ARG A 217 -12.44 -19.02 -1.90
CA ARG A 217 -11.58 -19.78 -2.82
C ARG A 217 -10.97 -18.90 -3.90
N SER A 218 -11.74 -17.98 -4.48
CA SER A 218 -11.24 -17.04 -5.49
C SER A 218 -10.11 -16.17 -4.97
N VAL A 219 -10.26 -15.58 -3.78
CA VAL A 219 -9.20 -14.78 -3.13
C VAL A 219 -8.00 -15.66 -2.78
N PHE A 220 -8.26 -16.86 -2.26
CA PHE A 220 -7.21 -17.76 -1.85
C PHE A 220 -6.34 -18.25 -3.02
N GLU A 221 -6.92 -18.48 -4.20
CA GLU A 221 -6.14 -18.81 -5.41
C GLU A 221 -5.25 -17.66 -5.88
N LEU A 222 -5.75 -16.42 -5.88
CA LEU A 222 -4.93 -15.24 -6.17
C LEU A 222 -3.75 -15.12 -5.20
N GLU A 223 -4.01 -15.42 -3.95
CA GLU A 223 -3.03 -15.34 -2.88
C GLU A 223 -1.97 -16.44 -2.94
N LYS A 224 -2.36 -17.68 -3.25
CA LYS A 224 -1.39 -18.77 -3.52
C LYS A 224 -0.40 -18.37 -4.60
N GLU A 225 -0.92 -17.80 -5.69
CA GLU A 225 -0.08 -17.36 -6.81
C GLU A 225 0.82 -16.18 -6.39
N ARG A 226 0.31 -15.23 -5.60
CA ARG A 226 1.12 -14.14 -5.04
C ARG A 226 2.24 -14.67 -4.15
N LEU A 227 1.92 -15.56 -3.20
CA LEU A 227 2.90 -16.13 -2.27
C LEU A 227 3.94 -16.99 -2.99
N ARG A 228 3.54 -17.75 -4.02
CA ARG A 228 4.46 -18.48 -4.90
C ARG A 228 5.46 -17.53 -5.55
N ARG A 229 5.00 -16.41 -6.11
CA ARG A 229 5.90 -15.37 -6.67
C ARG A 229 6.81 -14.78 -5.61
N CYS A 230 6.28 -14.45 -4.43
CA CYS A 230 7.09 -13.95 -3.32
C CYS A 230 8.18 -14.95 -2.88
N LYS A 231 7.88 -16.27 -2.90
CA LYS A 231 8.85 -17.31 -2.58
C LYS A 231 9.98 -17.38 -3.59
N GLU A 232 9.63 -17.38 -4.87
CA GLU A 232 10.59 -17.48 -5.97
C GLU A 232 11.52 -16.25 -6.04
N GLU A 233 11.03 -15.08 -5.67
CA GLU A 233 11.81 -13.83 -5.62
C GLU A 233 12.47 -13.58 -4.24
N GLY A 234 12.37 -14.51 -3.28
CA GLY A 234 12.99 -14.40 -1.96
C GLY A 234 12.41 -13.30 -1.05
N MET A 235 11.17 -12.86 -1.28
CA MET A 235 10.56 -11.73 -0.56
C MET A 235 9.75 -12.16 0.69
N LEU A 236 9.53 -13.46 0.91
CA LEU A 236 8.76 -13.97 2.05
C LEU A 236 9.44 -13.72 3.41
N GLU A 237 10.77 -13.70 3.47
CA GLU A 237 11.57 -13.58 4.69
C GLU A 237 11.74 -12.12 5.18
N SER A 238 11.35 -11.13 4.38
CA SER A 238 11.60 -9.71 4.70
C SER A 238 10.69 -9.14 5.81
N ARG A 239 9.77 -9.96 6.34
CA ARG A 239 8.87 -9.61 7.44
C ARG A 239 9.44 -10.10 8.78
N PHE A 240 9.96 -9.14 9.54
CA PHE A 240 10.20 -9.20 10.99
C PHE A 240 11.41 -10.01 11.49
N VAL A 241 12.59 -9.40 11.47
CA VAL A 241 13.42 -9.40 12.69
C VAL A 241 12.95 -8.19 13.50
N PRO A 242 12.20 -8.35 14.61
CA PRO A 242 12.02 -7.24 15.53
C PRO A 242 13.41 -6.76 15.99
N PRO A 243 13.63 -5.45 16.22
CA PRO A 243 14.85 -5.02 16.89
C PRO A 243 14.89 -5.77 18.22
N ASN A 244 15.91 -6.62 18.40
CA ASN A 244 16.12 -7.37 19.62
C ASN A 244 16.13 -6.37 20.79
N PRO A 245 15.16 -6.42 21.73
CA PRO A 245 15.18 -5.53 22.90
C PRO A 245 16.25 -5.93 23.92
N GLY A 246 17.04 -6.98 23.65
CA GLY A 246 18.09 -7.50 24.51
C GLY A 246 19.44 -7.57 23.81
N ALA A 247 20.07 -6.42 23.61
CA ALA A 247 21.53 -6.31 23.58
C ALA A 247 21.89 -5.20 24.57
N GLN A 248 21.96 -5.59 25.84
CA GLN A 248 22.79 -4.90 26.83
C GLN A 248 24.27 -5.14 26.48
#